data_AF-A0A8T6HWZ0-F1
#
_entry.id   AF-A0A8T6HWZ0-F1
#
_cell.length_a   1.000
_cell.length_b   1.000
_cell.length_c   1.000
_cell.angle_alpha   90.00
_cell.angle_beta   90.00
_cell.angle_gamma   90.00
#
_symmetry.space_group_name_H-M   'P 1'
#
loop_
_entity.id
_entity.type
_entity.pdbx_description
1 polymer ?
#
loop_
_entity_poly.entity_id
_entity_poly.type
_entity_poly.pdbx_seq_one_letter_code
_entity_poly.pdbx_strand_id
1 'polypeptide(L)' 'CAPGTTISEAIGRSGILSEFPELRRRNYEVGVHGRKQDFGFRLSDRDRVEIYRPLEVTPTEARRLRAMARNVR' A
#
# COMPACT_ATOMS: atom_id res chain seq x y z
N CYS A 1 -19.40 -4.95 5.19
CA CYS A 1 -18.53 -5.83 5.99
C CYS A 1 -19.15 -6.06 7.36
N ALA A 2 -18.92 -7.20 8.01
CA ALA A 2 -19.43 -7.41 9.37
C ALA A 2 -18.84 -6.34 10.33
N PRO A 3 -19.59 -5.86 11.32
CA PRO A 3 -19.08 -4.89 12.29
C PRO A 3 -17.80 -5.40 12.97
N GLY A 4 -16.77 -4.57 12.99
CA GLY A 4 -15.50 -4.91 13.65
C GLY A 4 -14.53 -5.76 12.82
N THR A 5 -14.78 -5.94 11.51
CA THR A 5 -13.81 -6.54 10.57
C THR A 5 -12.52 -5.72 10.58
N THR A 6 -11.38 -6.38 10.73
CA THR A 6 -10.07 -5.73 10.68
C THR A 6 -9.61 -5.48 9.24
N ILE A 7 -8.66 -4.57 9.03
CA ILE A 7 -8.02 -4.37 7.73
C ILE A 7 -7.47 -5.69 7.17
N SER A 8 -6.79 -6.48 8.00
CA SER A 8 -6.22 -7.78 7.59
C SER A 8 -7.30 -8.73 7.05
N GLU A 9 -8.45 -8.83 7.72
CA GLU A 9 -9.56 -9.68 7.29
C GLU A 9 -10.22 -9.15 6.02
N ALA A 10 -10.38 -7.82 5.89
CA ALA A 10 -10.94 -7.21 4.69
C ALA A 10 -10.06 -7.48 3.46
N ILE A 11 -8.74 -7.34 3.59
CA ILE A 11 -7.77 -7.65 2.52
C ILE A 11 -7.80 -9.15 2.17
N GLY A 12 -7.90 -10.04 3.17
CA GLY A 12 -8.04 -11.48 2.93
C GLY A 12 -9.31 -11.83 2.15
N ARG A 13 -10.42 -11.16 2.47
CA ARG A 13 -11.73 -11.38 1.82
C ARG A 13 -11.85 -10.75 0.44
N SER A 14 -11.10 -9.68 0.14
CA SER A 14 -11.17 -9.01 -1.16
C SER A 14 -10.53 -9.81 -2.30
N GLY A 15 -9.71 -10.81 -1.99
CA GLY A 15 -9.01 -11.62 -2.99
C GLY A 15 -7.79 -10.92 -3.60
N ILE A 16 -7.49 -9.68 -3.21
CA ILE A 16 -6.40 -8.88 -3.79
C ILE A 16 -5.02 -9.52 -3.61
N LEU A 17 -4.82 -10.30 -2.54
CA LEU A 17 -3.57 -11.06 -2.30
C LEU A 17 -3.41 -12.28 -3.22
N SER A 18 -4.47 -12.71 -3.89
CA SER A 18 -4.44 -13.76 -4.90
C SER A 18 -4.20 -13.16 -6.28
N GLU A 19 -4.78 -11.99 -6.56
CA GLU A 19 -4.56 -11.25 -7.80
C GLU A 19 -3.14 -10.66 -7.89
N PHE A 20 -2.59 -10.21 -6.76
CA PHE A 20 -1.25 -9.62 -6.65
C PHE A 20 -0.40 -10.39 -5.62
N PRO A 21 0.21 -11.53 -6.02
CA PRO A 21 1.03 -12.36 -5.13
C PRO A 21 2.24 -11.61 -4.53
N GLU A 22 2.74 -10.57 -5.20
CA GLU A 22 3.84 -9.73 -4.73
C GLU A 22 3.52 -9.03 -3.40
N LEU A 23 2.24 -8.76 -3.12
CA LEU A 23 1.81 -8.18 -1.84
C LEU A 23 2.02 -9.17 -0.70
N ARG A 24 2.02 -10.50 -0.92
CA ARG A 24 2.21 -11.50 0.15
C ARG A 24 3.53 -11.37 0.89
N ARG A 25 4.53 -10.70 0.30
CA ARG A 25 5.81 -10.37 0.95
C ARG A 25 5.65 -9.41 2.13
N ARG A 26 4.44 -8.88 2.40
CA ARG A 26 4.10 -7.94 3.49
C ARG A 26 4.93 -6.65 3.50
N ASN A 27 5.56 -6.30 2.39
CA ASN A 27 6.28 -5.05 2.26
C ASN A 27 5.34 -3.96 1.69
N TYR A 28 4.24 -3.70 2.37
CA TYR A 28 3.28 -2.67 1.99
C TYR A 28 2.64 -2.06 3.23
N GLU A 29 2.28 -0.78 3.13
CA GLU A 29 1.57 -0.07 4.18
C GLU A 29 0.08 -0.03 3.84
N VAL A 30 -0.76 0.13 4.85
CA VAL A 30 -2.22 0.23 4.67
C VAL A 30 -2.74 1.52 5.28
N GLY A 31 -3.85 1.99 4.74
CA GLY A 31 -4.52 3.18 5.24
C GLY A 31 -6.02 3.13 5.06
N VAL A 32 -6.69 4.03 5.76
CA VAL A 32 -8.13 4.26 5.65
C VAL A 32 -8.35 5.75 5.42
N HIS A 33 -9.02 6.11 4.32
CA HIS A 33 -9.29 7.51 3.94
C HIS A 33 -8.04 8.41 3.98
N GLY A 34 -6.93 7.97 3.38
CA GLY A 34 -5.68 8.74 3.31
C GLY A 34 -4.88 8.81 4.62
N ARG A 35 -5.27 8.07 5.66
CA ARG A 35 -4.52 7.97 6.93
C ARG A 35 -3.92 6.58 7.05
N LYS A 36 -2.60 6.50 7.27
CA LYS A 36 -1.91 5.23 7.55
C LYS A 36 -2.46 4.60 8.83
N GLN A 37 -2.76 3.31 8.80
CA GLN A 37 -3.30 2.55 9.92
C GLN A 37 -2.63 1.19 10.03
N ASP A 38 -2.74 0.55 11.19
CA ASP A 38 -2.28 -0.82 11.39
C ASP A 38 -3.26 -1.85 10.81
N PHE A 39 -2.74 -3.03 10.44
CA PHE A 39 -3.55 -4.15 9.94
C PHE A 39 -4.66 -4.62 10.90
N GLY A 40 -4.51 -4.34 12.20
CA GLY A 40 -5.50 -4.64 13.24
C GLY A 40 -6.60 -3.58 13.41
N PHE A 41 -6.54 -2.48 12.67
CA PHE A 41 -7.56 -1.43 12.73
C PHE A 41 -8.92 -1.98 12.31
N ARG A 42 -9.95 -1.67 13.10
CA ARG A 42 -11.34 -2.10 12.87
C ARG A 42 -12.02 -1.15 11.90
N LEU A 43 -12.57 -1.69 10.83
CA LEU A 43 -13.27 -0.95 9.79
C LEU A 43 -14.74 -0.73 10.16
N SER A 44 -15.24 0.45 9.81
CA SER A 44 -16.64 0.83 9.84
C SER A 44 -17.29 0.64 8.47
N ASP A 45 -18.62 0.78 8.42
CA ASP A 45 -19.32 0.72 7.13
C ASP A 45 -18.84 1.85 6.19
N ARG A 46 -18.63 1.49 4.91
CA ARG A 46 -18.12 2.37 3.85
C ARG A 46 -16.68 2.87 3.99
N ASP A 47 -15.90 2.35 4.94
CA ASP A 47 -14.46 2.63 4.99
C ASP A 47 -13.78 2.12 3.72
N ARG A 48 -12.96 2.98 3.11
CA ARG A 48 -12.08 2.61 2.00
C ARG A 48 -10.71 2.24 2.52
N VAL A 49 -10.33 0.97 2.34
CA VAL A 49 -8.98 0.46 2.59
C VAL A 49 -8.09 0.80 1.40
N GLU A 50 -6.94 1.41 1.68
CA GLU A 50 -5.92 1.78 0.72
C GLU A 50 -4.66 0.95 1.00
N ILE A 51 -4.04 0.41 -0.05
CA ILE A 51 -2.78 -0.36 0.03
C ILE A 51 -1.70 0.46 -0.65
N TYR A 52 -0.71 0.91 0.11
CA TYR A 52 0.40 1.71 -0.38
C TYR A 52 1.59 0.84 -0.75
N ARG A 53 2.11 1.04 -1.96
CA ARG A 53 3.36 0.43 -2.41
C ARG A 53 4.55 1.21 -1.82
N PRO A 54 5.56 0.53 -1.25
CA PRO A 54 6.77 1.19 -0.80
C PRO A 54 7.50 1.82 -1.99
N LEU A 55 8.19 2.93 -1.74
CA LEU A 55 9.03 3.57 -2.74
C LEU A 55 10.33 2.78 -2.90
N GLU A 56 10.65 2.34 -4.13
CA GLU A 56 11.91 1.68 -4.44
C GLU A 56 13.09 2.67 -4.42
N VAL A 57 12.84 3.89 -4.89
CA VAL A 57 13.82 4.98 -4.93
C VAL A 57 13.19 6.23 -4.34
N THR A 58 13.93 6.92 -3.48
CA THR A 58 13.45 8.17 -2.91
C THR A 58 13.28 9.22 -4.01
N PRO A 59 12.33 10.17 -3.90
CA PRO A 59 12.13 11.20 -4.91
C PRO A 59 13.40 12.01 -5.23
N THR A 60 14.25 12.23 -4.23
CA THR A 60 15.54 12.92 -4.35
C THR A 60 16.50 12.12 -5.21
N GLU A 61 16.67 10.82 -4.93
CA GLU A 61 17.59 9.97 -5.69
C GLU A 61 17.07 9.74 -7.12
N ALA A 62 15.75 9.56 -7.29
CA ALA A 62 15.13 9.48 -8.61
C ALA A 62 15.33 10.77 -9.43
N ARG A 63 15.42 11.93 -8.78
CA ARG A 63 15.77 13.20 -9.45
C ARG A 63 17.25 13.22 -9.86
N ARG A 64 18.16 12.77 -8.98
CA ARG A 64 19.60 12.68 -9.24
C ARG A 64 19.90 11.77 -10.44
N LEU A 65 19.34 10.55 -10.45
CA LEU A 65 19.50 9.59 -11.54
C LEU A 65 19.01 10.15 -12.89
N ARG A 66 17.85 10.82 -12.91
CA ARG A 66 17.32 11.47 -14.11
C ARG A 66 18.20 12.61 -14.63
N ALA A 67 18.87 13.34 -13.75
CA ALA A 67 19.81 14.39 -14.16
C ALA A 67 21.09 13.80 -14.76
N MET A 68 21.64 12.74 -14.15
CA MET A 68 22.82 12.05 -14.65
C MET A 68 22.58 11.45 -16.04
N ALA A 69 21.44 10.80 -16.26
CA ALA A 69 21.09 10.22 -17.56
C ALA A 69 20.96 11.27 -18.69
N ARG A 70 20.71 12.54 -18.38
CA ARG A 70 20.64 13.63 -19.39
C ARG A 70 22.01 14.16 -19.80
N ASN A 71 23.03 14.01 -18.96
CA ASN A 71 24.39 14.50 -19.22
C ASN A 71 25.28 13.49 -19.96
N VAL A 72 24.76 12.31 -20.31
CA VAL A 72 25.46 11.28 -21.12
C VAL A 72 25.09 11.44 -22.60
N ARG A 73 25.14 12.67 -23.12
CA ARG A 73 25.01 12.97 -24.56
C ARG A 73 26.23 13.73 -25.04
#